data_AF-Q799Y8-F1
#
_entry.id   AF-Q799Y8-F1
#
_cell.length_a   1.000
_cell.length_b   1.000
_cell.length_c   1.000
_cell.angle_alpha   90.00
_cell.angle_beta   90.00
_cell.angle_gamma   90.00
#
_symmetry.space_group_name_H-M   'P 1'
#
loop_
_entity.id
_entity.type
_entity.pdbx_description
1 polymer ?
#
loop_
_entity_poly.entity_id
_entity_poly.type
_entity_poly.pdbx_seq_one_letter_code
_entity_poly.pdbx_strand_id
1 'polypeptide(L)' 'SIATYSDKEGVIQQLALNNAVEKFLLVDSTKFDRYDFFNFYNLDQLDTIITDNQISPQHLEEFSQYTTILKAD' A
#
# COMPACT_ATOMS: atom_id res chain seq x y z
N SER A 1 -2.90 -4.59 5.43
CA SER A 1 -2.09 -5.37 4.47
C SER A 1 -2.36 -4.88 3.06
N ILE A 2 -1.55 -5.27 2.08
CA ILE A 2 -1.77 -5.01 0.65
C ILE A 2 -2.33 -6.28 0.02
N ALA A 3 -3.41 -6.14 -0.74
CA ALA A 3 -4.08 -7.24 -1.40
C ALA A 3 -4.24 -7.02 -2.90
N THR A 4 -4.35 -8.12 -3.64
CA THR A 4 -4.64 -8.16 -5.08
C THR A 4 -5.59 -9.32 -5.39
N TYR A 5 -6.25 -9.27 -6.54
CA TYR A 5 -7.19 -10.29 -6.99
C TYR A 5 -6.52 -11.60 -7.39
N SER A 6 -5.26 -11.54 -7.84
CA SER A 6 -4.53 -12.66 -8.41
C SER A 6 -3.40 -13.12 -7.48
N ASP A 7 -3.47 -14.37 -7.03
CA ASP A 7 -2.42 -15.01 -6.22
C ASP A 7 -1.07 -15.03 -6.95
N LYS A 8 -1.08 -15.35 -8.24
CA LYS A 8 0.12 -15.37 -9.09
C LYS A 8 0.77 -13.99 -9.19
N GLU A 9 -0.02 -12.94 -9.37
CA GLU A 9 0.50 -11.56 -9.41
C GLU A 9 1.05 -11.14 -8.03
N GLY A 10 0.33 -11.49 -6.96
CA GLY A 10 0.75 -11.18 -5.60
C GLY A 10 2.09 -11.81 -5.24
N VAL A 11 2.36 -13.05 -5.66
CA VAL A 11 3.67 -13.71 -5.44
C VAL A 11 4.80 -12.95 -6.15
N ILE A 12 4.58 -12.49 -7.38
CA ILE A 12 5.57 -11.72 -8.14
C ILE A 12 5.82 -10.36 -7.47
N GLN A 13 4.76 -9.66 -7.06
CA GLN A 13 4.84 -8.37 -6.36
C GLN A 13 5.57 -8.49 -5.02
N GLN A 14 5.28 -9.54 -4.24
CA GLN A 14 5.97 -9.82 -2.98
C GLN A 14 7.46 -10.06 -3.20
N LEU A 15 7.85 -10.84 -4.22
CA LEU A 15 9.25 -11.08 -4.52
C LEU A 15 9.99 -9.80 -4.92
N ALA A 16 9.35 -8.95 -5.73
CA ALA A 16 9.92 -7.65 -6.11
C ALA A 16 10.15 -6.76 -4.88
N LEU A 17 9.15 -6.65 -3.99
CA LEU A 17 9.24 -5.86 -2.76
C LEU A 17 10.30 -6.40 -1.79
N ASN A 18 10.40 -7.72 -1.62
CA ASN A 18 11.41 -8.34 -0.76
C ASN A 18 12.86 -8.06 -1.20
N ASN A 19 13.08 -7.81 -2.50
CA ASN A 19 14.41 -7.52 -3.06
C ASN A 19 14.66 -6.02 -3.26
N ALA A 20 13.68 -5.17 -2.98
CA ALA A 20 13.80 -3.74 -3.16
C ALA A 20 14.49 -3.08 -1.94
N VAL A 21 15.42 -2.18 -2.22
CA VAL A 21 16.09 -1.36 -1.19
C VAL A 21 15.06 -0.42 -0.56
N GLU A 22 14.31 0.31 -1.38
CA GLU A 22 13.20 1.19 -0.98
C GLU A 22 11.89 0.76 -1.66
N LYS A 23 10.77 0.89 -0.93
CA LYS A 23 9.48 0.30 -1.28
C LYS A 23 8.38 1.35 -1.20
N PHE A 24 7.91 1.75 -2.37
CA PHE A 24 6.84 2.72 -2.53
C PHE A 24 5.57 2.03 -3.02
N LEU A 25 4.44 2.31 -2.38
CA LEU A 25 3.12 1.93 -2.87
C LEU A 25 2.41 3.17 -3.43
N LEU A 26 2.13 3.18 -4.73
CA LEU A 26 1.34 4.23 -5.37
C LEU A 26 -0.09 3.73 -5.58
N VAL A 27 -1.05 4.37 -4.93
CA VAL A 27 -2.48 4.02 -5.00
C VAL A 27 -3.34 5.26 -4.86
N ASP A 28 -4.55 5.25 -5.42
CA ASP A 28 -5.52 6.32 -5.16
C ASP A 28 -6.21 6.12 -3.79
N SER A 29 -6.77 7.21 -3.24
CA SER A 29 -7.44 7.21 -1.93
C SER A 29 -8.63 6.26 -1.81
N THR A 30 -9.22 5.80 -2.92
CA THR A 30 -10.35 4.86 -2.89
C THR A 30 -9.93 3.42 -2.55
N LYS A 31 -8.62 3.14 -2.56
CA LYS A 31 -8.01 1.83 -2.25
C LYS A 31 -7.76 1.59 -0.76
N PHE A 32 -7.89 2.61 0.08
CA PHE A 32 -7.80 2.46 1.53
C PHE A 32 -9.01 1.67 2.05
N ASP A 33 -8.79 0.85 3.08
CA ASP A 33 -9.78 -0.07 3.66
C ASP A 33 -10.49 -0.98 2.65
N ARG A 34 -9.76 -1.36 1.59
CA ARG A 34 -10.23 -2.35 0.62
C ARG A 34 -9.59 -3.70 0.87
N TYR A 35 -10.42 -4.73 0.68
CA TYR A 35 -10.02 -6.12 0.73
C TYR A 35 -10.06 -6.69 -0.68
N ASP A 36 -9.10 -7.55 -0.99
CA ASP A 36 -9.06 -8.33 -2.22
C ASP A 36 -8.72 -9.78 -1.89
N PHE A 37 -8.72 -10.65 -2.91
CA PHE A 37 -8.62 -12.10 -2.76
C PHE A 37 -7.33 -12.56 -2.06
N PHE A 38 -6.19 -11.95 -2.36
CA PHE A 38 -4.88 -12.42 -1.92
C PHE A 38 -4.07 -11.30 -1.26
N ASN A 39 -3.78 -11.46 0.04
CA ASN A 39 -2.87 -10.59 0.78
C ASN A 39 -1.42 -11.00 0.50
N PHE A 40 -0.62 -10.10 -0.07
CA PHE A 40 0.74 -10.41 -0.49
C PHE A 40 1.82 -9.62 0.25
N TYR A 41 1.47 -8.57 1.00
CA TYR A 41 2.46 -7.75 1.70
C TYR A 41 1.85 -6.99 2.88
N ASN A 42 2.67 -6.56 3.85
CA ASN A 42 2.22 -5.73 4.97
C ASN A 42 2.66 -4.27 4.83
N LEU A 43 1.88 -3.36 5.41
CA LEU A 43 2.09 -1.91 5.26
C LEU A 43 3.31 -1.42 6.05
N ASP A 44 3.60 -2.05 7.19
CA ASP A 44 4.78 -1.81 8.03
C ASP A 44 6.10 -2.25 7.37
N GLN A 45 6.01 -2.98 6.25
CA GLN A 45 7.15 -3.37 5.43
C GLN A 45 7.38 -2.42 4.25
N LEU A 46 6.56 -1.38 4.08
CA LEU A 46 6.74 -0.32 3.07
C LEU A 46 7.49 0.87 3.68
N ASP A 47 8.23 1.57 2.83
CA ASP A 47 8.88 2.83 3.21
C ASP A 47 7.92 4.02 3.06
N THR A 48 7.08 4.02 2.02
CA THR A 48 6.14 5.11 1.76
C THR A 48 4.93 4.67 0.93
N ILE A 49 3.77 5.24 1.24
CA ILE A 49 2.57 5.25 0.38
C ILE A 49 2.45 6.63 -0.26
N ILE A 50 2.20 6.66 -1.56
CA ILE A 50 1.87 7.88 -2.31
C ILE A 50 0.41 7.77 -2.74
N THR A 51 -0.40 8.75 -2.39
CA THR A 51 -1.84 8.80 -2.72
C THR A 51 -2.25 10.17 -3.25
N ASP A 52 -3.37 10.23 -3.97
CA ASP A 52 -3.99 11.50 -4.34
C ASP A 52 -4.44 12.32 -3.12
N ASN A 53 -4.65 13.61 -3.32
CA ASN A 53 -5.05 14.56 -2.28
C ASN A 53 -6.47 14.34 -1.71
N GLN A 54 -7.19 13.32 -2.17
CA GLN A 54 -8.56 12.98 -1.75
C GLN A 54 -8.64 12.04 -0.54
N ILE A 55 -7.50 11.58 0.01
CA ILE A 55 -7.47 10.75 1.22
C ILE A 55 -8.17 11.43 2.40
N SER A 56 -9.05 10.69 3.10
CA SER A 56 -9.76 11.20 4.26
C SER A 56 -8.79 11.44 5.43
N PRO A 57 -9.05 12.43 6.32
CA PRO A 57 -8.23 12.63 7.52
C PRO A 57 -8.14 11.39 8.41
N GLN A 58 -9.23 10.61 8.49
CA GLN A 58 -9.29 9.37 9.25
C GLN A 58 -8.35 8.31 8.67
N HIS A 59 -8.43 8.02 7.35
CA HIS A 59 -7.52 7.06 6.73
C HIS A 59 -6.07 7.54 6.82
N LEU A 60 -5.82 8.84 6.69
CA LEU A 60 -4.47 9.38 6.85
C LEU A 60 -3.94 9.13 8.26
N GLU A 61 -4.72 9.43 9.30
CA GLU A 61 -4.33 9.22 10.69
C GLU A 61 -4.08 7.74 10.99
N GLU A 62 -5.00 6.87 10.57
CA GLU A 62 -4.92 5.43 10.80
C GLU A 62 -3.72 4.80 10.08
N PHE A 63 -3.56 5.07 8.78
CA PHE A 63 -2.55 4.39 7.98
C PHE A 63 -1.13 4.97 8.17
N SER A 64 -1.02 6.23 8.60
CA SER A 64 0.29 6.83 8.95
C SER A 64 0.94 6.16 10.17
N GLN A 65 0.21 5.32 10.90
CA GLN A 65 0.78 4.51 12.00
C GLN A 65 1.69 3.38 11.48
N TYR A 66 1.54 2.96 10.23
CA TYR A 66 2.28 1.83 9.66
C TYR A 66 3.45 2.28 8.78
N THR A 67 3.31 3.38 8.05
CA THR A 67 4.33 3.86 7.10
C THR A 67 4.12 5.34 6.77
N THR A 68 5.10 5.95 6.11
CA THR A 68 5.00 7.35 5.66
C THR A 68 3.95 7.48 4.56
N ILE A 69 3.11 8.52 4.60
CA ILE A 69 2.13 8.81 3.55
C ILE A 69 2.42 10.18 2.93
N LEU A 70 2.64 10.20 1.61
CA LEU A 70 2.78 11.40 0.80
C LEU A 70 1.50 11.63 -0.01
N LYS A 71 1.03 12.87 -0.02
CA LYS A 71 -0.08 13.30 -0.87
C LYS A 71 0.49 13.91 -2.16
N ALA A 72 0.08 13.37 -3.30
CA ALA A 72 0.34 13.91 -4.61
C ALA A 72 -0.77 14.89 -5.01
N ASP A 73 -0.38 16.02 -5.58
CA ASP A 73 -1.27 17.09 -6.05
C ASP A 73 -1.98 16.73 -7.37
#